data_AF-A0A2E8D0M0-F1
#
_entry.id   AF-A0A2E8D0M0-F1
#
_cell.length_a   1.000
_cell.length_b   1.000
_cell.length_c   1.000
_cell.angle_alpha   90.00
_cell.angle_beta   90.00
_cell.angle_gamma   90.00
#
_symmetry.space_group_name_H-M   'P 1'
#
loop_
_entity.id
_entity.type
_entity.pdbx_description
1 polymer ?
#
loop_
_entity_poly.entity_id
_entity_poly.type
_entity_poly.pdbx_seq_one_letter_code
_entity_poly.pdbx_strand_id
1 'polypeptide(L)' 'MQDARDELAQIWLEVPASDRGSVTTAANRADRQLSTNPTAKAVYLSEGLWKLQVPPLTLYFDVSEDKLTVQVTNVVFVA' A
#
# COMPACT_ATOMS: atom_id res chain seq x y z
N MET A 1 -11.17 -6.74 -12.42
CA MET A 1 -10.50 -5.70 -11.61
C MET A 1 -9.53 -6.46 -10.73
N GLN A 2 -8.23 -6.26 -10.90
CA GLN A 2 -7.25 -6.82 -9.95
C GLN A 2 -7.35 -5.94 -8.71
N ASP A 3 -7.67 -6.57 -7.58
CA ASP A 3 -7.69 -5.87 -6.30
C ASP A 3 -6.25 -5.69 -5.80
N ALA A 4 -5.99 -4.65 -5.01
CA ALA A 4 -4.66 -4.41 -4.42
C ALA A 4 -4.11 -5.61 -3.62
N ARG A 5 -4.99 -6.50 -3.15
CA ARG A 5 -4.62 -7.79 -2.55
C ARG A 5 -4.03 -8.78 -3.55
N ASP A 6 -4.58 -8.84 -4.77
CA ASP A 6 -4.07 -9.71 -5.83
C ASP A 6 -2.71 -9.22 -6.32
N GLU A 7 -2.53 -7.89 -6.41
CA GLU A 7 -1.22 -7.30 -6.72
C GLU A 7 -0.18 -7.62 -5.65
N LEU A 8 -0.53 -7.51 -4.37
CA LEU A 8 0.32 -7.92 -3.24
C LEU A 8 0.68 -9.41 -3.30
N ALA A 9 -0.30 -10.27 -3.60
CA ALA A 9 -0.08 -11.70 -3.73
C ALA A 9 0.85 -12.01 -4.91
N GLN A 10 0.66 -11.33 -6.05
CA GLN A 10 1.53 -11.48 -7.22
C GLN A 10 2.96 -11.02 -6.92
N ILE A 11 3.13 -9.84 -6.33
CA ILE A 11 4.44 -9.34 -5.88
C ILE A 11 5.12 -10.38 -4.98
N TRP A 12 4.39 -10.95 -4.02
CA TRP A 12 4.94 -11.93 -3.09
C TRP A 12 5.40 -13.23 -3.79
N LEU A 13 4.72 -13.63 -4.86
CA LEU A 13 5.11 -14.79 -5.68
C LEU A 13 6.33 -14.51 -6.56
N GLU A 14 6.42 -13.30 -7.13
CA GLU A 14 7.45 -12.89 -8.08
C GLU A 14 8.78 -12.52 -7.42
N VAL A 15 8.77 -11.98 -6.19
CA VAL A 15 10.00 -11.63 -5.48
C VAL A 15 10.80 -12.87 -5.05
N PRO A 16 12.15 -12.75 -4.96
CA PRO A 16 12.98 -13.81 -4.40
C PRO A 16 12.51 -14.22 -3.00
N ALA A 17 12.70 -15.49 -2.65
CA ALA A 17 12.26 -16.02 -1.35
C ALA A 17 12.89 -15.25 -0.16
N SER A 18 14.08 -14.67 -0.35
CA SER A 18 14.75 -13.77 0.60
C SER A 18 13.95 -12.51 0.94
N ASP A 19 13.15 -12.01 0.00
CA ASP A 19 12.48 -10.71 0.08
C ASP A 19 11.01 -10.81 0.47
N ARG A 20 10.43 -12.02 0.43
CA ARG A 20 9.05 -12.29 0.85
C ARG A 20 8.76 -11.83 2.28
N GLY A 21 9.71 -12.01 3.20
CA GLY A 21 9.57 -11.53 4.58
C GLY A 21 9.50 -10.00 4.66
N SER A 22 10.28 -9.30 3.84
CA SER A 22 10.29 -7.84 3.73
C SER A 22 8.98 -7.31 3.15
N VAL A 23 8.43 -7.98 2.13
CA VAL A 23 7.11 -7.66 1.55
C VAL A 23 6.00 -7.82 2.60
N THR A 24 5.95 -8.95 3.31
CA THR A 24 4.96 -9.18 4.38
C THR A 24 5.07 -8.13 5.50
N THR A 25 6.30 -7.78 5.90
CA THR A 25 6.55 -6.76 6.93
C THR A 25 6.08 -5.38 6.49
N ALA A 26 6.38 -5.00 5.23
CA ALA A 26 5.93 -3.74 4.66
C ALA A 26 4.42 -3.66 4.55
N ALA A 27 3.75 -4.72 4.08
CA ALA A 27 2.30 -4.79 3.99
C ALA A 27 1.63 -4.59 5.36
N ASN A 28 2.10 -5.30 6.39
CA ASN A 28 1.60 -5.16 7.76
C ASN A 28 1.83 -3.74 8.33
N ARG A 29 2.96 -3.11 8.00
CA ARG A 29 3.28 -1.76 8.45
C ARG A 29 2.42 -0.72 7.73
N ALA A 30 2.14 -0.91 6.44
CA ALA A 30 1.23 -0.07 5.69
C ALA A 30 -0.19 -0.14 6.26
N ASP A 31 -0.70 -1.35 6.51
CA ASP A 31 -2.02 -1.59 7.08
C ASP A 31 -2.24 -0.87 8.43
N ARG A 32 -1.26 -0.94 9.33
CA ARG A 32 -1.29 -0.21 10.62
C ARG A 32 -1.29 1.31 10.44
N GLN A 33 -0.51 1.82 9.47
CA GLN A 33 -0.44 3.27 9.22
C GLN A 33 -1.75 3.80 8.66
N LEU A 34 -2.29 3.11 7.65
CA LEU A 34 -3.56 3.46 7.02
C LEU A 34 -4.74 3.35 7.99
N SER A 35 -4.73 2.37 8.89
CA SER A 35 -5.78 2.19 9.91
C SER A 35 -5.75 3.24 11.03
N THR A 36 -4.61 3.89 11.27
CA THR A 36 -4.47 4.87 12.37
C THR A 36 -4.66 6.30 11.86
N ASN A 37 -3.89 6.68 10.84
CA ASN A 37 -4.00 7.97 10.18
C ASN A 37 -3.39 7.85 8.77
N PRO A 38 -4.22 7.67 7.73
CA PRO A 38 -3.75 7.37 6.40
C PRO A 38 -2.97 8.53 5.75
N THR A 39 -3.25 9.77 6.13
CA THR A 39 -2.64 10.95 5.50
C THR A 39 -1.37 11.43 6.22
N ALA A 40 -1.16 11.07 7.49
CA ALA A 40 -0.04 11.59 8.29
C ALA A 40 1.37 11.27 7.76
N LYS A 41 1.52 10.15 7.03
CA LYS A 41 2.81 9.71 6.45
C LYS A 41 2.77 9.57 4.94
N ALA A 42 1.66 9.98 4.33
CA ALA A 42 1.45 9.89 2.90
C ALA A 42 1.70 11.24 2.23
N VAL A 43 2.04 11.18 0.95
CA VAL A 43 2.19 12.35 0.08
C VAL A 43 0.92 12.45 -0.76
N TYR A 44 0.25 13.59 -0.68
CA TYR A 44 -0.86 13.91 -1.58
C TYR A 44 -0.32 14.11 -3.00
N LEU A 45 -0.91 13.43 -3.98
CA LEU A 45 -0.53 13.57 -5.39
C LEU A 45 -1.48 14.54 -6.10
N SER A 46 -2.73 14.14 -6.26
CA SER A 46 -3.78 14.92 -6.93
C SER A 46 -5.14 14.22 -6.82
N GLU A 47 -6.24 14.96 -6.92
CA GLU A 47 -7.60 14.41 -7.06
C GLU A 47 -8.02 13.39 -5.97
N GLY A 48 -7.54 13.56 -4.74
CA GLY A 48 -7.85 12.61 -3.66
C GLY A 48 -6.92 11.40 -3.58
N LEU A 49 -5.98 11.27 -4.53
CA LEU A 49 -4.98 10.21 -4.56
C LEU A 49 -3.78 10.54 -3.67
N TRP A 50 -3.43 9.58 -2.82
CA TRP A 50 -2.32 9.63 -1.89
C TRP A 50 -1.32 8.52 -2.19
N LYS A 51 -0.06 8.78 -1.82
CA LYS A 51 1.05 7.83 -1.93
C LYS A 51 1.65 7.58 -0.56
N LEU A 52 1.76 6.32 -0.16
CA LEU A 52 2.47 5.91 1.04
C LEU A 52 3.68 5.05 0.65
N GLN A 53 4.86 5.43 1.14
CA GLN A 53 6.09 4.65 0.94
C GLN A 53 6.40 3.83 2.20
N VAL A 54 6.41 2.51 2.04
CA VAL A 54 6.79 1.55 3.09
C VAL A 54 7.73 0.54 2.47
N PRO A 55 9.05 0.82 2.37
CA PRO A 55 9.97 -0.06 1.67
C PRO A 55 9.86 -1.53 2.10
N PRO A 56 9.83 -2.48 1.14
CA PRO A 56 10.03 -2.30 -0.30
C PRO A 56 8.74 -1.98 -1.09
N LEU A 57 7.64 -1.58 -0.45
CA LEU A 57 6.37 -1.30 -1.11
C LEU A 57 6.07 0.20 -1.23
N THR A 58 5.41 0.57 -2.31
CA THR A 58 4.72 1.85 -2.47
C THR A 58 3.24 1.57 -2.71
N LEU A 59 2.38 2.21 -1.92
CA LEU A 59 0.94 2.09 -2.03
C LEU A 59 0.35 3.40 -2.56
N TYR A 60 -0.58 3.29 -3.50
CA TYR A 60 -1.43 4.36 -3.95
C TYR A 60 -2.84 4.10 -3.44
N PHE A 61 -3.46 5.12 -2.88
CA PHE A 61 -4.77 4.97 -2.26
C PHE A 61 -5.55 6.27 -2.27
N ASP A 62 -6.86 6.14 -2.25
CA ASP A 62 -7.80 7.24 -2.10
C ASP A 62 -8.41 7.21 -0.70
N VAL A 63 -8.64 8.39 -0.13
CA VAL A 63 -9.33 8.54 1.16
C VAL A 63 -10.72 9.09 0.90
N SER A 64 -11.73 8.30 1.22
CA SER A 64 -13.12 8.76 1.22
C SER A 64 -13.47 9.30 2.61
N GLU A 65 -13.43 10.63 2.78
CA GLU A 65 -13.75 11.27 4.06
C GLU A 65 -15.18 10.97 4.51
N ASP A 66 -16.15 10.96 3.58
CA ASP A 66 -17.56 10.65 3.86
C ASP A 66 -17.79 9.23 4.40
N LYS A 67 -16.90 8.30 4.04
CA LYS A 67 -17.04 6.87 4.37
C LYS A 67 -15.99 6.40 5.37
N LEU A 68 -15.11 7.30 5.86
CA LEU A 68 -13.97 7.00 6.73
C LEU A 68 -13.19 5.76 6.26
N THR A 69 -13.07 5.60 4.94
CA THR A 69 -12.48 4.41 4.32
C THR A 69 -11.31 4.80 3.45
N VAL A 70 -10.29 3.94 3.49
CA VAL A 70 -9.11 4.02 2.65
C VAL A 70 -9.24 2.93 1.59
N GLN A 71 -9.20 3.30 0.33
CA GLN A 71 -9.19 2.36 -0.78
C GLN A 71 -7.81 2.35 -1.41
N VAL A 72 -7.06 1.26 -1.22
CA VAL A 72 -5.79 1.06 -1.93
C VAL A 72 -6.12 0.71 -3.37
N THR A 73 -5.67 1.55 -4.30
CA THR A 73 -5.89 1.41 -5.73
C THR A 73 -4.78 0.65 -6.41
N ASN A 74 -3.54 0.77 -5.92
CA ASN A 74 -2.40 0.06 -6.51
C ASN A 74 -1.25 -0.13 -5.51
N VAL A 75 -0.50 -1.24 -5.66
CA VAL A 75 0.70 -1.55 -4.88
C VAL A 75 1.86 -1.89 -5.81
N VAL A 76 3.02 -1.27 -5.55
CA VAL A 76 4.24 -1.46 -6.36
C VAL A 76 5.39 -1.89 -5.47
N PHE A 77 6.15 -2.89 -5.92
CA PHE A 77 7.43 -3.26 -5.32
C PHE A 77 8.55 -2.36 -5.85
N VAL A 78 9.34 -1.80 -4.93
CA VAL A 78 10.46 -0.90 -5.19
C VAL A 78 11.68 -1.52 -4.52
N ALA A 79 12.53 -2.15 -5.33
CA ALA A 79 13.78 -2.79 -4.94
C ALA A 79 14.91 -1.77 -4.76
#